data_AF-A0A1H0LNT7-F1
#
_entry.id   AF-A0A1H0LNT7-F1
#
_cell.length_a   1.000
_cell.length_b   1.000
_cell.length_c   1.000
_cell.angle_alpha   90.00
_cell.angle_beta   90.00
_cell.angle_gamma   90.00
#
_symmetry.space_group_name_H-M   'P 1'
#
loop_
_entity.id
_entity.type
_entity.pdbx_description
1 polymer ?
#
loop_
_entity_poly.entity_id
_entity_poly.type
_entity_poly.pdbx_seq_one_letter_code
_entity_poly.pdbx_strand_id
1 'polypeptide(L)'
;MNPSSSSTGPVHPPDAVQPMKLPVALWRLAKCASTTGVLLARRRLHLPRTNVGRRLDFADGTSARVYRETVVERPPLEQPVVLVVQFRMRVLNGRVGQAYFRVVSLLNTPLFAGFPGFANKLWMAADEEGRYRGLYEWDDAGLAHDYVRALWWPLAVVSRLDSIRYRVLPGRRRDDVLGGGESMATGDGWWQPVGSTPAWT
;
A
#
# COMPACT_ATOMS: atom_id res chain seq x y z
N MET A 1 -11.05 33.95 37.91
CA MET A 1 -9.96 33.91 36.92
C MET A 1 -9.09 32.72 37.25
N ASN A 2 -9.12 31.69 36.42
CA ASN A 2 -8.28 30.50 36.52
C ASN A 2 -7.72 30.24 35.10
N PRO A 3 -6.40 30.12 34.90
CA PRO A 3 -5.88 29.76 33.59
C PRO A 3 -6.09 28.26 33.36
N SER A 4 -6.87 27.93 32.35
CA SER A 4 -7.03 26.55 31.87
C SER A 4 -5.70 26.07 31.31
N SER A 5 -5.05 25.15 32.02
CA SER A 5 -3.89 24.42 31.55
C SER A 5 -4.25 23.63 30.30
N SER A 6 -3.67 24.01 29.16
CA SER A 6 -3.64 23.22 27.95
C SER A 6 -2.97 21.88 28.25
N SER A 7 -3.77 20.81 28.30
CA SER A 7 -3.25 19.44 28.34
C SER A 7 -2.68 19.13 26.96
N THR A 8 -1.38 19.34 26.80
CA THR A 8 -0.60 18.78 25.70
C THR A 8 -0.43 17.29 25.98
N GLY A 9 -1.46 16.50 25.68
CA GLY A 9 -1.33 15.06 25.61
C GLY A 9 -0.25 14.69 24.59
N PRO A 10 0.50 13.59 24.79
CA PRO A 10 1.48 13.16 23.81
C PRO A 10 0.78 12.94 22.47
N VAL A 11 1.19 13.70 21.46
CA VAL A 11 0.82 13.47 20.06
C VAL A 11 1.32 12.07 19.72
N HIS A 12 0.42 11.10 19.69
CA HIS A 12 0.74 9.76 19.19
C HIS A 12 1.34 9.92 17.78
N PRO A 13 2.58 9.46 17.54
CA PRO A 13 3.10 9.45 16.18
C PRO A 13 2.17 8.59 15.31
N PRO A 14 1.89 9.00 14.07
CA PRO A 14 0.95 8.31 13.20
C PRO A 14 1.35 6.84 13.07
N ASP A 15 0.47 5.94 13.52
CA ASP A 15 0.42 4.50 13.26
C ASP A 15 1.80 3.85 12.99
N ALA A 16 2.70 3.88 13.98
CA ALA A 16 3.96 3.14 13.88
C ALA A 16 3.65 1.65 13.68
N VAL A 17 4.07 1.09 12.54
CA VAL A 17 3.83 -0.33 12.22
C VAL A 17 4.41 -1.19 13.33
N GLN A 18 3.57 -1.99 13.99
CA GLN A 18 4.05 -3.01 14.93
C GLN A 18 4.36 -4.29 14.15
N PRO A 19 5.63 -4.58 13.82
CA PRO A 19 5.96 -5.72 12.99
C PRO A 19 5.49 -7.02 13.63
N MET A 20 5.03 -7.93 12.80
CA MET A 20 4.74 -9.28 13.23
C MET A 20 6.05 -9.97 13.63
N LYS A 21 5.99 -10.91 14.59
CA LYS A 21 7.15 -11.75 14.94
C LYS A 21 7.72 -12.38 13.66
N LEU A 22 9.03 -12.28 13.45
CA LEU A 22 9.69 -12.67 12.20
C LEU A 22 9.34 -14.09 11.73
N PRO A 23 9.32 -15.14 12.60
CA PRO A 23 8.96 -16.49 12.15
C PRO A 23 7.53 -16.57 11.59
N VAL A 24 6.59 -15.85 12.21
CA VAL A 24 5.18 -15.80 11.79
C VAL A 24 5.06 -15.01 10.48
N ALA A 25 5.78 -13.90 10.35
CA ALA A 25 5.82 -13.12 9.12
C ALA A 25 6.35 -13.97 7.95
N LEU A 26 7.48 -14.65 8.13
CA LEU A 26 8.06 -15.53 7.10
C LEU A 26 7.11 -16.65 6.69
N TRP A 27 6.46 -17.31 7.67
CA TRP A 27 5.48 -18.34 7.37
C TRP A 27 4.27 -17.80 6.59
N ARG A 28 3.74 -16.63 6.97
CA ARG A 28 2.63 -15.99 6.24
C ARG A 28 3.03 -15.59 4.83
N LEU A 29 4.23 -15.04 4.65
CA LEU A 29 4.79 -14.71 3.33
C LEU A 29 4.96 -15.97 2.46
N ALA A 30 5.48 -17.06 3.03
CA ALA A 30 5.62 -18.33 2.32
C ALA A 30 4.26 -18.91 1.92
N LYS A 31 3.28 -18.91 2.83
CA LYS A 31 1.91 -19.31 2.53
C LYS A 31 1.31 -18.46 1.41
N CYS A 32 1.51 -17.14 1.47
CA CYS A 32 1.07 -16.21 0.43
C CYS A 32 1.70 -16.53 -0.93
N ALA A 33 3.00 -16.82 -0.98
CA ALA A 33 3.68 -17.18 -2.22
C ALA A 33 3.09 -18.47 -2.83
N SER A 34 2.83 -19.49 -2.00
CA SER A 34 2.18 -20.73 -2.43
C SER A 34 0.75 -20.48 -2.96
N THR A 35 -0.07 -19.72 -2.23
CA THR A 35 -1.42 -19.34 -2.68
C THR A 35 -1.38 -18.53 -3.97
N THR A 36 -0.41 -17.62 -4.12
CA THR A 36 -0.21 -16.86 -5.37
C THR A 36 0.11 -17.79 -6.53
N GLY A 37 0.95 -18.81 -6.31
CA GLY A 37 1.25 -19.84 -7.32
C GLY A 37 -0.01 -20.57 -7.79
N VAL A 38 -0.92 -20.92 -6.87
CA VAL A 38 -2.22 -21.52 -7.19
C VAL A 38 -3.11 -20.55 -7.99
N LEU A 39 -3.15 -19.27 -7.61
CA LEU A 39 -3.92 -18.26 -8.34
C LEU A 39 -3.39 -18.06 -9.77
N LEU A 40 -2.07 -18.04 -9.96
CA LEU A 40 -1.44 -17.97 -11.27
C LEU A 40 -1.75 -19.22 -12.11
N ALA A 41 -1.60 -20.42 -11.54
CA ALA A 41 -1.92 -21.67 -12.21
C ALA A 41 -3.40 -21.74 -12.63
N ARG A 42 -4.30 -21.17 -11.82
CA ARG A 42 -5.74 -21.06 -12.12
C ARG A 42 -6.11 -19.82 -12.94
N ARG A 43 -5.14 -19.00 -13.36
CA ARG A 43 -5.34 -17.74 -14.11
C ARG A 43 -6.30 -16.74 -13.44
N ARG A 44 -6.35 -16.75 -12.11
CA ARG A 44 -7.18 -15.86 -11.28
C ARG A 44 -6.48 -14.56 -10.89
N LEU A 45 -5.32 -14.27 -11.46
CA LEU A 45 -4.57 -13.05 -11.23
C LEU A 45 -4.47 -12.28 -12.54
N HIS A 46 -5.05 -11.09 -12.56
CA HIS A 46 -5.20 -10.25 -13.73
C HIS A 46 -4.34 -8.99 -13.58
N LEU A 47 -3.79 -8.51 -14.70
CA LEU A 47 -3.05 -7.25 -14.78
C LEU A 47 -3.79 -6.29 -15.71
N PRO A 48 -4.97 -5.78 -15.31
CA PRO A 48 -5.73 -4.85 -16.14
C PRO A 48 -4.93 -3.57 -16.38
N ARG A 49 -5.23 -2.89 -17.48
CA ARG A 49 -4.57 -1.63 -17.85
C ARG A 49 -5.46 -0.40 -17.64
N THR A 50 -6.67 -0.59 -17.09
CA THR A 50 -7.70 0.44 -16.93
C THR A 50 -7.20 1.68 -16.19
N ASN A 51 -6.40 1.49 -15.13
CA ASN A 51 -5.83 2.61 -14.38
C ASN A 51 -4.37 2.91 -14.73
N VAL A 52 -3.74 2.16 -15.62
CA VAL A 52 -2.33 2.37 -15.97
C VAL A 52 -2.20 3.70 -16.72
N GLY A 53 -1.29 4.54 -16.23
CA GLY A 53 -1.08 5.91 -16.71
C GLY A 53 -1.90 6.97 -15.97
N ARG A 54 -2.92 6.58 -15.19
CA ARG A 54 -3.71 7.52 -14.36
C ARG A 54 -2.78 8.23 -13.37
N ARG A 55 -2.90 9.55 -13.27
CA ARG A 55 -2.22 10.37 -12.26
C ARG A 55 -3.17 10.58 -11.08
N LEU A 56 -2.67 10.34 -9.87
CA LEU A 56 -3.39 10.59 -8.62
C LEU A 56 -2.72 11.75 -7.91
N ASP A 57 -3.53 12.74 -7.53
CA ASP A 57 -3.10 13.90 -6.76
C ASP A 57 -3.54 13.69 -5.30
N PHE A 58 -2.61 13.89 -4.36
CA PHE A 58 -2.81 13.64 -2.93
C PHE A 58 -3.01 14.95 -2.17
N ALA A 59 -3.69 14.86 -1.01
CA ALA A 59 -3.96 16.03 -0.17
C ALA A 59 -2.68 16.68 0.39
N ASP A 60 -1.54 15.97 0.39
CA ASP A 60 -0.23 16.52 0.74
C ASP A 60 0.42 17.36 -0.38
N GLY A 61 -0.27 17.55 -1.51
CA GLY A 61 0.18 18.34 -2.66
C GLY A 61 1.08 17.58 -3.62
N THR A 62 1.40 16.31 -3.36
CA THR A 62 2.18 15.48 -4.29
C THR A 62 1.30 14.68 -5.23
N SER A 63 1.91 14.14 -6.28
CA SER A 63 1.20 13.32 -7.24
C SER A 63 1.99 12.09 -7.64
N ALA A 64 1.29 11.02 -7.99
CA ALA A 64 1.93 9.79 -8.42
C ALA A 64 1.16 9.14 -9.57
N ARG A 65 1.92 8.61 -10.53
CA ARG A 65 1.35 7.94 -11.71
C ARG A 65 1.24 6.44 -11.47
N VAL A 66 0.07 5.87 -11.70
CA VAL A 66 -0.14 4.43 -11.70
C VAL A 66 0.60 3.82 -12.88
N TYR A 67 1.52 2.90 -12.65
CA TYR A 67 2.25 2.21 -13.72
C TYR A 67 1.88 0.73 -13.84
N ARG A 68 1.23 0.17 -12.82
CA ARG A 68 0.78 -1.22 -12.82
C ARG A 68 -0.44 -1.38 -11.93
N GLU A 69 -1.34 -2.26 -12.36
CA GLU A 69 -2.47 -2.71 -11.57
C GLU A 69 -2.42 -4.25 -11.46
N THR A 70 -2.87 -4.78 -10.33
CA THR A 70 -2.95 -6.22 -10.09
C THR A 70 -4.25 -6.52 -9.38
N VAL A 71 -5.06 -7.41 -9.94
CA VAL A 71 -6.39 -7.78 -9.42
C VAL A 71 -6.46 -9.29 -9.28
N VAL A 72 -7.02 -9.77 -8.17
CA VAL A 72 -7.37 -11.19 -8.01
C VAL A 72 -8.84 -11.37 -8.31
N GLU A 73 -9.16 -12.33 -9.17
CA GLU A 73 -10.52 -12.72 -9.49
C GLU A 73 -11.16 -13.43 -8.30
N ARG A 74 -12.26 -12.87 -7.80
CA ARG A 74 -12.96 -13.34 -6.60
C ARG A 74 -14.39 -12.80 -6.56
N PRO A 75 -15.26 -13.35 -5.69
CA PRO A 75 -16.57 -12.77 -5.41
C PRO A 75 -16.46 -11.31 -4.90
N PRO A 76 -17.55 -10.52 -4.99
CA PRO A 76 -17.60 -9.17 -4.45
C PRO A 76 -17.15 -9.10 -2.98
N LEU A 77 -16.48 -8.01 -2.62
CA LEU A 77 -16.03 -7.77 -1.24
C LEU A 77 -17.22 -7.46 -0.34
N GLU A 78 -17.30 -8.17 0.78
CA GLU A 78 -18.30 -8.00 1.82
C GLU A 78 -17.97 -6.79 2.70
N GLN A 79 -16.70 -6.64 3.08
CA GLN A 79 -16.22 -5.55 3.94
C GLN A 79 -15.04 -4.84 3.26
N PRO A 80 -15.29 -4.06 2.18
CA PRO A 80 -14.23 -3.43 1.42
C PRO A 80 -13.44 -2.45 2.28
N VAL A 81 -12.12 -2.58 2.20
CA VAL A 81 -11.15 -1.80 2.95
C VAL A 81 -10.07 -1.32 1.99
N VAL A 82 -9.80 -0.02 1.99
CA VAL A 82 -8.64 0.52 1.28
C VAL A 82 -7.45 0.60 2.24
N LEU A 83 -6.31 0.08 1.81
CA LEU A 83 -5.03 0.23 2.49
C LEU A 83 -4.12 1.08 1.61
N VAL A 84 -3.58 2.16 2.16
CA VAL A 84 -2.56 2.98 1.50
C VAL A 84 -1.24 2.77 2.22
N VAL A 85 -0.18 2.47 1.47
CA VAL A 85 1.18 2.30 2.01
C VAL A 85 2.11 3.27 1.30
N GLN A 86 2.96 3.94 2.05
CA GLN A 86 4.00 4.83 1.55
C GLN A 86 5.37 4.42 2.09
N PHE A 87 6.39 4.52 1.25
CA PHE A 87 7.78 4.32 1.65
C PHE A 87 8.74 4.99 0.66
N ARG A 88 9.98 5.26 1.08
CA ARG A 88 11.09 5.68 0.22
C ARG A 88 12.06 4.53 0.07
N MET A 89 12.40 4.20 -1.17
CA MET A 89 13.40 3.17 -1.44
C MET A 89 14.77 3.59 -0.88
N ARG A 90 15.49 2.63 -0.30
CA ARG A 90 16.90 2.79 0.02
C ARG A 90 17.69 2.71 -1.29
N VAL A 91 18.45 3.76 -1.61
CA VAL A 91 19.36 3.73 -2.76
C VAL A 91 20.50 2.77 -2.42
N LEU A 92 20.54 1.64 -3.13
CA LEU A 92 21.65 0.68 -3.06
C LEU A 92 22.48 0.84 -4.33
N ASN A 93 23.75 1.24 -4.17
CA ASN A 93 24.66 1.44 -5.28
C ASN A 93 25.28 0.10 -5.77
N GLY A 94 25.67 0.05 -7.04
CA GLY A 94 26.46 -1.06 -7.61
C GLY A 94 25.68 -2.36 -7.89
N ARG A 95 26.40 -3.49 -7.95
CA ARG A 95 25.84 -4.83 -8.27
C ARG A 95 24.74 -5.27 -7.29
N VAL A 96 24.83 -4.81 -6.04
CA VAL A 96 23.81 -5.03 -5.02
C VAL A 96 22.48 -4.38 -5.42
N GLY A 97 22.50 -3.16 -5.96
CA GLY A 97 21.30 -2.48 -6.47
C GLY A 97 20.63 -3.18 -7.66
N GLN A 98 21.42 -3.79 -8.56
CA GLN A 98 20.91 -4.55 -9.71
C GLN A 98 20.24 -5.87 -9.29
N ALA A 99 20.89 -6.64 -8.40
CA ALA A 99 20.30 -7.85 -7.83
C ALA A 99 19.05 -7.53 -7.01
N TYR A 100 19.10 -6.42 -6.27
CA TYR A 100 18.00 -5.89 -5.48
C TYR A 100 16.78 -5.53 -6.33
N PHE A 101 16.96 -4.80 -7.45
CA PHE A 101 15.85 -4.47 -8.34
C PHE A 101 15.18 -5.72 -8.93
N ARG A 102 15.98 -6.75 -9.28
CA ARG A 102 15.47 -8.04 -9.78
C ARG A 102 14.66 -8.78 -8.72
N VAL A 103 15.17 -8.89 -7.49
CA VAL A 103 14.50 -9.58 -6.39
C VAL A 103 13.21 -8.85 -5.99
N VAL A 104 13.25 -7.52 -5.84
CA VAL A 104 12.05 -6.72 -5.54
C VAL A 104 11.01 -6.85 -6.65
N SER A 105 11.43 -6.79 -7.91
CA SER A 105 10.52 -6.93 -9.06
C SER A 105 9.88 -8.32 -9.14
N LEU A 106 10.63 -9.38 -8.84
CA LEU A 106 10.14 -10.78 -8.88
C LEU A 106 9.23 -11.10 -7.68
N LEU A 107 9.59 -10.66 -6.48
CA LEU A 107 8.83 -10.92 -5.25
C LEU A 107 7.61 -10.03 -5.10
N ASN A 108 7.51 -8.94 -5.87
CA ASN A 108 6.47 -7.95 -5.68
C ASN A 108 5.07 -8.59 -5.66
N THR A 109 4.69 -9.42 -6.62
CA THR A 109 3.35 -10.05 -6.66
C THR A 109 3.15 -11.18 -5.64
N PRO A 110 4.08 -12.15 -5.50
CA PRO A 110 3.93 -13.23 -4.53
C PRO A 110 3.92 -12.80 -3.05
N LEU A 111 4.36 -11.58 -2.75
CA LEU A 111 4.35 -11.05 -1.38
C LEU A 111 2.97 -10.58 -0.89
N PHE A 112 1.97 -10.44 -1.77
CA PHE A 112 0.63 -9.99 -1.34
C PHE A 112 -0.54 -10.75 -1.96
N ALA A 113 -0.40 -11.24 -3.20
CA ALA A 113 -1.56 -11.68 -3.96
C ALA A 113 -2.27 -12.91 -3.36
N GLY A 114 -1.56 -13.67 -2.53
CA GLY A 114 -2.09 -14.84 -1.81
C GLY A 114 -2.44 -14.59 -0.35
N PHE A 115 -2.34 -13.36 0.18
CA PHE A 115 -2.80 -13.08 1.53
C PHE A 115 -4.35 -13.16 1.61
N PRO A 116 -4.92 -13.65 2.72
CA PRO A 116 -6.38 -13.84 2.83
C PRO A 116 -7.13 -12.53 2.78
N GLY A 117 -8.06 -12.37 1.83
CA GLY A 117 -8.86 -11.16 1.64
C GLY A 117 -8.37 -10.20 0.55
N PHE A 118 -7.36 -10.56 -0.26
CA PHE A 118 -6.72 -9.62 -1.19
C PHE A 118 -7.67 -9.39 -2.36
N ALA A 119 -7.87 -8.15 -2.77
CA ALA A 119 -8.69 -7.86 -3.95
C ALA A 119 -7.84 -7.25 -5.06
N ASN A 120 -7.21 -6.11 -4.81
CA ASN A 120 -6.43 -5.42 -5.82
C ASN A 120 -5.30 -4.58 -5.24
N LYS A 121 -4.37 -4.20 -6.13
CA LYS A 121 -3.26 -3.30 -5.85
C LYS A 121 -2.97 -2.41 -7.05
N LEU A 122 -2.93 -1.11 -6.80
CA LEU A 122 -2.36 -0.10 -7.69
C LEU A 122 -0.94 0.23 -7.26
N TRP A 123 -0.04 0.18 -8.24
CA TRP A 123 1.35 0.56 -8.08
C TRP A 123 1.57 1.94 -8.65
N MET A 124 2.04 2.84 -7.81
CA MET A 124 2.37 4.19 -8.24
C MET A 124 3.88 4.35 -8.34
N ALA A 125 4.31 5.09 -9.35
CA ALA A 125 5.69 5.52 -9.49
C ALA A 125 6.06 6.44 -8.31
N ALA A 126 7.35 6.66 -8.11
CA ALA A 126 7.81 7.65 -7.16
C ALA A 126 7.19 9.03 -7.48
N ASP A 127 6.73 9.71 -6.45
CA ASP A 127 6.29 11.10 -6.52
C ASP A 127 7.47 12.07 -6.65
N GLU A 128 7.17 13.36 -6.66
CA GLU A 128 8.14 14.45 -6.75
C GLU A 128 9.20 14.43 -5.63
N GLU A 129 8.90 13.78 -4.50
CA GLU A 129 9.80 13.65 -3.35
C GLU A 129 10.52 12.29 -3.29
N GLY A 130 10.34 11.44 -4.30
CA GLY A 130 10.93 10.10 -4.33
C GLY A 130 10.22 9.11 -3.41
N ARG A 131 8.96 9.36 -3.04
CA ARG A 131 8.13 8.47 -2.23
C ARG A 131 7.29 7.58 -3.13
N TYR A 132 7.30 6.29 -2.85
CA TYR A 132 6.46 5.31 -3.51
C TYR A 132 5.20 5.13 -2.70
N ARG A 133 4.05 5.11 -3.39
CA ARG A 133 2.75 4.78 -2.80
C ARG A 133 2.18 3.53 -3.45
N GLY A 134 1.49 2.72 -2.64
CA GLY A 134 0.67 1.61 -3.09
C GLY A 134 -0.71 1.72 -2.49
N LEU A 135 -1.74 1.59 -3.33
CA LEU A 135 -3.13 1.55 -2.89
C LEU A 135 -3.63 0.12 -3.08
N TYR A 136 -4.13 -0.48 -2.01
CA TYR A 136 -4.59 -1.86 -1.96
C TYR A 136 -6.06 -1.87 -1.57
N GLU A 137 -6.79 -2.87 -2.03
CA GLU A 137 -8.13 -3.17 -1.56
C GLU A 137 -8.17 -4.57 -0.93
N TRP A 138 -8.76 -4.63 0.25
CA TRP A 138 -8.93 -5.81 1.09
C TRP A 138 -10.41 -6.00 1.44
N ASP A 139 -10.74 -7.22 1.86
CA ASP A 139 -12.09 -7.61 2.26
C ASP A 139 -12.31 -7.59 3.78
N ASP A 140 -11.30 -7.18 4.55
CA ASP A 140 -11.39 -7.01 5.99
C ASP A 140 -10.24 -6.13 6.50
N ALA A 141 -10.53 -5.31 7.52
CA ALA A 141 -9.56 -4.39 8.07
C ALA A 141 -8.47 -5.12 8.87
N GLY A 142 -8.84 -6.17 9.62
CA GLY A 142 -7.88 -7.00 10.36
C GLY A 142 -6.89 -7.69 9.43
N LEU A 143 -7.37 -8.25 8.32
CA LEU A 143 -6.53 -8.84 7.27
C LEU A 143 -5.59 -7.82 6.62
N ALA A 144 -6.05 -6.60 6.37
CA ALA A 144 -5.20 -5.52 5.86
C ALA A 144 -4.08 -5.15 6.85
N HIS A 145 -4.40 -5.03 8.15
CA HIS A 145 -3.39 -4.76 9.19
C HIS A 145 -2.37 -5.90 9.29
N ASP A 146 -2.84 -7.14 9.32
CA ASP A 146 -2.00 -8.33 9.37
C ASP A 146 -1.04 -8.42 8.19
N TYR A 147 -1.50 -8.06 6.99
CA TYR A 147 -0.66 -7.95 5.81
C TYR A 147 0.43 -6.89 6.00
N VAL A 148 0.10 -5.67 6.43
CA VAL A 148 1.08 -4.59 6.67
C VAL A 148 2.15 -5.03 7.67
N ARG A 149 1.73 -5.68 8.77
CA ARG A 149 2.64 -6.16 9.81
C ARG A 149 3.60 -7.24 9.32
N ALA A 150 3.18 -8.08 8.38
CA ALA A 150 4.05 -9.07 7.74
C ALA A 150 4.95 -8.43 6.66
N LEU A 151 4.39 -7.51 5.87
CA LEU A 151 5.09 -6.77 4.81
C LEU A 151 6.21 -5.88 5.36
N TRP A 152 6.12 -5.45 6.62
CA TRP A 152 7.12 -4.61 7.27
C TRP A 152 8.53 -5.16 7.14
N TRP A 153 8.74 -6.48 7.29
CA TRP A 153 10.07 -7.09 7.20
C TRP A 153 10.70 -6.95 5.81
N PRO A 154 10.02 -7.35 4.71
CA PRO A 154 10.47 -7.02 3.36
C PRO A 154 10.68 -5.52 3.16
N LEU A 155 9.76 -4.67 3.62
CA LEU A 155 9.88 -3.22 3.46
C LEU A 155 11.08 -2.64 4.22
N ALA A 156 11.40 -3.17 5.39
CA ALA A 156 12.51 -2.73 6.22
C ALA A 156 13.88 -2.97 5.55
N VAL A 157 13.97 -4.00 4.71
CA VAL A 157 15.17 -4.29 3.91
C VAL A 157 15.31 -3.31 2.75
N VAL A 158 14.20 -2.96 2.09
CA VAL A 158 14.18 -2.21 0.83
C VAL A 158 13.95 -0.70 0.99
N SER A 159 13.49 -0.27 2.17
CA SER A 159 13.07 1.11 2.40
C SER A 159 13.88 1.79 3.49
N ARG A 160 13.84 3.11 3.52
CA ARG A 160 14.22 3.85 4.72
C ARG A 160 13.14 3.64 5.79
N LEU A 161 13.51 3.16 6.97
CA LEU A 161 12.56 2.72 8.01
C LEU A 161 11.63 3.84 8.48
N ASP A 162 12.18 5.04 8.61
CA ASP A 162 11.49 6.29 8.98
C ASP A 162 10.46 6.75 7.94
N SER A 163 10.55 6.24 6.71
CA SER A 163 9.64 6.59 5.62
C SER A 163 8.44 5.66 5.49
N ILE A 164 8.43 4.51 6.17
CA ILE A 164 7.36 3.52 6.07
C ILE A 164 6.14 4.03 6.84
N ARG A 165 5.07 4.32 6.12
CA ARG A 165 3.77 4.74 6.67
C ARG A 165 2.65 3.94 6.02
N TYR A 166 1.56 3.73 6.74
CA TYR A 166 0.36 3.11 6.19
C TYR A 166 -0.90 3.75 6.76
N ARG A 167 -2.02 3.58 6.05
CA ARG A 167 -3.35 3.98 6.49
C ARG A 167 -4.37 2.95 6.03
N VAL A 168 -5.20 2.47 6.95
CA VAL A 168 -6.33 1.58 6.65
C VAL A 168 -7.62 2.39 6.71
N LEU A 169 -8.46 2.24 5.69
CA LEU A 169 -9.72 2.95 5.49
C LEU A 169 -10.85 1.90 5.34
N PRO A 170 -11.47 1.47 6.46
CA PRO A 170 -12.59 0.53 6.41
C PRO A 170 -13.82 1.12 5.72
N GLY A 171 -14.61 0.28 5.06
CA GLY A 171 -15.85 0.67 4.40
C GLY A 171 -15.65 1.48 3.12
N ARG A 172 -14.43 1.50 2.56
CA ARG A 172 -14.09 2.23 1.33
C ARG A 172 -13.71 1.24 0.25
N ARG A 173 -14.20 1.47 -0.96
CA ARG A 173 -13.68 0.82 -2.16
C ARG A 173 -12.60 1.66 -2.78
N ARG A 174 -11.69 1.02 -3.53
CA ARG A 174 -10.64 1.72 -4.25
C ARG A 174 -11.23 2.77 -5.19
N ASP A 175 -12.25 2.41 -5.95
CA ASP A 175 -12.80 3.28 -7.00
C ASP A 175 -13.41 4.56 -6.42
N ASP A 176 -14.01 4.48 -5.22
CA ASP A 176 -14.49 5.65 -4.49
C ASP A 176 -13.34 6.59 -4.12
N VAL A 177 -12.21 6.02 -3.70
CA VAL A 177 -11.01 6.79 -3.33
C VAL A 177 -10.33 7.39 -4.57
N LEU A 178 -10.38 6.72 -5.72
CA LEU A 178 -9.86 7.25 -6.99
C LEU A 178 -10.75 8.33 -7.61
N GLY A 179 -12.06 8.28 -7.36
CA GLY A 179 -13.04 9.24 -7.85
C GLY A 179 -12.84 10.66 -7.30
N GLY A 180 -12.02 10.80 -6.25
CA GLY A 180 -11.86 12.05 -5.53
C GLY A 180 -13.06 12.31 -4.62
N GLY A 181 -12.79 12.89 -3.47
CA GLY A 181 -13.80 13.35 -2.53
C GLY A 181 -13.27 14.59 -1.82
N GLU A 182 -14.14 15.30 -1.11
CA GLU A 182 -13.70 16.41 -0.27
C GLU A 182 -12.55 15.95 0.65
N SER A 183 -11.54 16.82 0.82
CA SER A 183 -10.43 16.52 1.71
C SER A 183 -10.99 16.24 3.11
N MET A 184 -10.77 15.00 3.58
CA MET A 184 -11.16 14.54 4.91
C MET A 184 -9.93 14.50 5.82
N ALA A 185 -8.77 14.91 5.31
CA ALA A 185 -7.51 14.82 6.03
C ALA A 185 -7.45 15.89 7.13
N THR A 186 -7.67 15.46 8.36
CA THR A 186 -7.19 16.17 9.55
C THR A 186 -5.71 15.77 9.75
N GLY A 187 -4.79 16.39 9.01
CA GLY A 187 -3.35 16.08 9.08
C GLY A 187 -2.60 16.36 7.79
N ASP A 188 -1.43 15.73 7.62
CA ASP A 188 -0.55 15.91 6.44
C ASP A 188 -1.12 15.32 5.15
N GLY A 189 -2.21 14.54 5.19
CA GLY A 189 -3.00 14.17 4.00
C GLY A 189 -2.32 13.22 3.00
N TRP A 190 -1.13 12.70 3.31
CA TRP A 190 -0.30 11.91 2.37
C TRP A 190 -0.99 10.65 1.80
N TRP A 191 -1.98 10.13 2.52
CA TRP A 191 -2.71 8.91 2.18
C TRP A 191 -3.98 9.17 1.36
N GLN A 192 -4.46 10.42 1.29
CA GLN A 192 -5.75 10.74 0.68
C GLN A 192 -5.58 11.26 -0.74
N PRO A 193 -6.04 10.53 -1.77
CA PRO A 193 -6.25 11.10 -3.09
C PRO A 193 -7.37 12.14 -3.05
N VAL A 194 -7.11 13.30 -3.62
CA VAL A 194 -8.06 14.43 -3.74
C VAL A 194 -8.46 14.69 -5.19
N GLY A 195 -7.73 14.10 -6.15
CA GLY A 195 -8.04 14.17 -7.56
C GLY A 195 -7.41 13.02 -8.33
N SER A 196 -7.98 12.71 -9.49
CA SER A 196 -7.31 11.87 -10.46
C SER A 196 -7.49 12.38 -11.88
N THR A 197 -6.39 12.39 -12.63
CA THR A 197 -6.41 12.66 -14.06
C THR A 197 -6.25 11.34 -14.81
N PRO A 198 -7.17 10.97 -15.73
CA PRO A 198 -7.03 9.76 -16.53
C PRO A 198 -5.72 9.78 -17.32
N ALA A 199 -5.20 8.60 -17.66
CA ALA A 199 -4.16 8.52 -18.69
C ALA A 199 -4.78 9.06 -19.99
N TRP A 200 -4.13 10.02 -20.65
CA TRP A 200 -4.53 10.46 -21.99
C TRP A 200 -4.68 9.22 -22.88
N THR A 201 -5.89 8.99 -23.40
CA THR A 201 -6.19 7.95 -24.39
C THR A 201 -5.59 8.32 -25.74
#